data_AF-A0A7K1KQS2-F1
#
_entry.id   AF-A0A7K1KQS2-F1
#
_cell.length_a   1.000
_cell.length_b   1.000
_cell.length_c   1.000
_cell.angle_alpha   90.00
_cell.angle_beta   90.00
_cell.angle_gamma   90.00
#
_symmetry.space_group_name_H-M   'P 1'
#
loop_
_entity.id
_entity.type
_entity.pdbx_description
1 polymer ?
#
loop_
_entity_poly.entity_id
_entity_poly.type
_entity_poly.pdbx_seq_one_letter_code
_entity_poly.pdbx_strand_id
1 'polypeptide(L)'
;MPGYKGHLAGGLFFAVMGLVGATLLGWLTVAPIIAAGLTGFCLMGALFPDVDTDSKGQKLFYMVFAAVDLGLIVREQYVWAAWLGLLAMLPAMGSHRGWTHTWWAMLVVPLPIVLIPAFVGGIETVRGFVPFYLAFCAGYFSHLLLDGEFR
;
A
#
# COMPACT_ATOMS: atom_id res chain seq x y z
N MET A 1 10.36 4.06 -19.09
CA MET A 1 9.55 3.65 -17.92
C MET A 1 8.66 4.80 -17.55
N PRO A 2 7.36 4.59 -17.30
CA PRO A 2 6.51 5.67 -16.82
C PRO A 2 7.18 6.24 -15.57
N GLY A 3 7.44 7.55 -15.52
CA GLY A 3 7.80 8.14 -14.22
C GLY A 3 6.64 7.93 -13.23
N TYR A 4 6.83 8.22 -11.95
CA TYR A 4 5.80 8.10 -10.90
C TYR A 4 4.39 8.59 -11.30
N LYS A 5 4.28 9.57 -12.21
CA LYS A 5 3.02 10.07 -12.79
C LYS A 5 2.23 8.99 -13.55
N GLY A 6 2.91 8.14 -14.32
CA GLY A 6 2.28 7.06 -15.06
C GLY A 6 1.76 5.97 -14.11
N HIS A 7 2.53 5.61 -13.08
CA HIS A 7 2.06 4.69 -12.03
C HIS A 7 0.88 5.26 -11.25
N LEU A 8 0.90 6.56 -10.92
CA LEU A 8 -0.27 7.22 -10.31
C LEU A 8 -1.49 7.23 -11.23
N ALA A 9 -1.31 7.45 -12.54
CA ALA A 9 -2.41 7.40 -13.49
C ALA A 9 -3.00 5.98 -13.60
N GLY A 10 -2.16 4.95 -13.64
CA GLY A 10 -2.58 3.54 -13.57
C GLY A 10 -3.33 3.24 -12.28
N GLY A 11 -2.75 3.60 -11.13
CA GLY A 11 -3.39 3.42 -9.83
C GLY A 11 -4.72 4.16 -9.71
N LEU A 12 -4.83 5.38 -10.23
CA LEU A 12 -6.08 6.15 -10.25
C LEU A 12 -7.14 5.49 -11.13
N PHE A 13 -6.74 4.99 -12.31
CA PHE A 13 -7.64 4.24 -13.18
C PHE A 13 -8.22 3.02 -12.46
N PHE A 14 -7.37 2.19 -11.84
CA PHE A 14 -7.83 1.02 -11.08
C PHE A 14 -8.68 1.40 -9.86
N ALA A 15 -8.36 2.50 -9.17
CA ALA A 15 -9.16 2.99 -8.06
C ALA A 15 -10.57 3.38 -8.51
N VAL A 16 -10.69 4.19 -9.57
CA VAL A 16 -11.98 4.67 -10.08
C VAL A 16 -12.79 3.49 -10.61
N MET A 17 -12.20 2.63 -11.44
CA MET A 17 -12.90 1.46 -11.99
C MET A 17 -13.34 0.49 -10.90
N GLY A 18 -12.49 0.25 -9.90
CA GLY A 18 -12.82 -0.61 -8.76
C GLY A 18 -13.97 -0.04 -7.91
N LEU A 19 -13.93 1.26 -7.59
CA LEU A 19 -14.98 1.92 -6.82
C LEU A 19 -16.32 1.96 -7.58
N VAL A 20 -16.30 2.37 -8.85
CA VAL A 20 -17.49 2.40 -9.70
C VAL A 20 -18.06 0.98 -9.85
N GLY A 21 -17.22 0.00 -10.18
CA GLY A 21 -17.64 -1.40 -10.32
C GLY A 21 -18.27 -1.95 -9.05
N ALA A 22 -17.62 -1.79 -7.89
CA ALA A 22 -18.14 -2.28 -6.63
C ALA A 22 -19.44 -1.58 -6.19
N THR A 23 -19.59 -0.30 -6.54
CA THR A 23 -20.83 0.46 -6.27
C THR A 23 -21.96 -0.03 -7.17
N LEU A 24 -21.72 -0.18 -8.48
CA LEU A 24 -22.72 -0.65 -9.45
C LEU A 24 -23.17 -2.10 -9.18
N LEU A 25 -22.28 -2.95 -8.67
CA LEU A 25 -22.59 -4.33 -8.28
C LEU A 25 -23.28 -4.42 -6.90
N GLY A 26 -23.48 -3.31 -6.20
CA GLY A 26 -24.09 -3.27 -4.87
C GLY A 26 -23.21 -3.87 -3.77
N TRP A 27 -21.92 -4.10 -4.03
CA TRP A 27 -20.98 -4.64 -3.05
C TRP A 27 -20.52 -3.60 -2.03
N LEU A 28 -20.53 -2.32 -2.42
CA LEU A 28 -20.06 -1.23 -1.59
C LEU A 28 -20.96 0.00 -1.73
N THR A 29 -21.53 0.45 -0.62
CA THR A 29 -22.10 1.80 -0.50
C THR A 29 -21.04 2.71 0.10
N VAL A 30 -20.40 3.52 -0.74
CA VAL A 30 -19.17 4.22 -0.34
C VAL A 30 -19.48 5.66 0.06
N ALA A 31 -19.37 5.96 1.35
CA ALA A 31 -19.33 7.35 1.80
C ALA A 31 -18.10 8.06 1.18
N PRO A 32 -18.18 9.35 0.82
CA PRO A 32 -17.08 10.05 0.14
C PRO A 32 -15.71 9.93 0.83
N ILE A 33 -15.70 9.92 2.17
CA ILE A 33 -14.46 9.75 2.95
C ILE A 33 -13.85 8.35 2.78
N ILE A 34 -14.66 7.30 2.70
CA ILE A 34 -14.20 5.94 2.46
C ILE A 34 -13.70 5.82 1.02
N ALA A 35 -14.37 6.45 0.05
CA ALA A 35 -13.92 6.48 -1.34
C ALA A 35 -12.56 7.15 -1.49
N ALA A 36 -12.36 8.28 -0.80
CA ALA A 36 -11.08 8.98 -0.76
C ALA A 36 -9.99 8.11 -0.12
N GLY A 37 -10.30 7.42 0.99
CA GLY A 37 -9.39 6.49 1.64
C GLY A 37 -8.98 5.32 0.75
N LEU A 38 -9.93 4.64 0.12
CA LEU A 38 -9.68 3.54 -0.82
C LEU A 38 -8.85 4.00 -2.02
N THR A 39 -9.16 5.18 -2.57
CA THR A 39 -8.37 5.79 -3.64
C THR A 39 -6.94 6.06 -3.17
N GLY A 40 -6.75 6.64 -1.98
CA GLY A 40 -5.43 6.91 -1.41
C GLY A 40 -4.60 5.64 -1.23
N PHE A 41 -5.20 4.57 -0.69
CA PHE A 41 -4.52 3.28 -0.54
C PHE A 41 -4.15 2.65 -1.88
N CYS A 42 -5.00 2.77 -2.90
CA CYS A 42 -4.69 2.32 -4.26
C CYS A 42 -3.52 3.11 -4.86
N LEU A 43 -3.49 4.44 -4.70
CA LEU A 43 -2.36 5.26 -5.17
C LEU A 43 -1.06 4.95 -4.43
N MET A 44 -1.13 4.70 -3.11
CA MET A 44 0.02 4.24 -2.34
C MET A 44 0.52 2.89 -2.85
N GLY A 45 -0.38 1.92 -3.08
CA GLY A 45 -0.02 0.63 -3.66
C GLY A 45 0.66 0.76 -5.02
N ALA A 46 0.19 1.67 -5.88
CA ALA A 46 0.80 1.92 -7.18
C ALA A 46 2.20 2.55 -7.13
N LEU A 47 2.54 3.20 -6.01
CA LEU A 47 3.87 3.78 -5.78
C LEU A 47 4.79 2.88 -4.97
N PHE A 48 4.24 1.89 -4.25
CA PHE A 48 5.02 1.08 -3.32
C PHE A 48 6.18 0.33 -3.99
N PRO A 49 6.03 -0.30 -5.17
CA PRO A 49 7.12 -1.09 -5.75
C PRO A 49 8.42 -0.31 -5.88
N ASP A 50 8.34 0.99 -6.21
CA ASP A 50 9.48 1.89 -6.37
C ASP A 50 10.14 2.32 -5.04
N VAL A 51 9.73 1.79 -3.89
CA VAL A 51 10.35 2.11 -2.58
C VAL A 51 11.79 1.62 -2.47
N ASP A 52 12.20 0.66 -3.30
CA ASP A 52 13.55 0.12 -3.40
C ASP A 52 14.43 0.87 -4.45
N THR A 53 13.90 1.89 -5.12
CA THR A 53 14.61 2.71 -6.11
C THR A 53 14.69 4.18 -5.66
N ASP A 54 15.63 4.98 -6.20
CA ASP A 54 15.66 6.43 -5.94
C ASP A 54 14.50 7.12 -6.67
N SER A 55 13.36 7.18 -5.97
CA SER A 55 12.09 7.63 -6.53
C SER A 55 11.36 8.59 -5.61
N LYS A 56 10.35 9.28 -6.15
CA LYS A 56 9.43 10.07 -5.32
C LYS A 56 8.57 9.17 -4.42
N GLY A 57 8.27 7.94 -4.87
CA GLY A 57 7.55 6.94 -4.08
C GLY A 57 8.33 6.58 -2.83
N GLN A 58 9.62 6.25 -2.99
CA GLN A 58 10.54 6.00 -1.89
C GLN A 58 10.53 7.14 -0.87
N LYS A 59 10.77 8.38 -1.30
CA LYS A 59 10.79 9.54 -0.40
C LYS A 59 9.48 9.67 0.38
N LEU A 60 8.33 9.49 -0.28
CA LEU A 60 7.03 9.54 0.39
C LEU A 60 6.90 8.48 1.49
N PHE A 61 7.19 7.21 1.17
CA PHE A 61 7.07 6.11 2.14
C PHE A 61 8.02 6.27 3.32
N TYR A 62 9.31 6.57 3.08
CA TYR A 62 10.28 6.73 4.17
C TYR A 62 10.00 7.96 5.03
N MET A 63 9.46 9.05 4.48
CA MET A 63 8.99 10.18 5.29
C MET A 63 7.82 9.78 6.21
N VAL A 64 6.85 9.02 5.68
CA VAL A 64 5.73 8.51 6.49
C VAL A 64 6.23 7.55 7.57
N PHE A 65 7.09 6.59 7.22
CA PHE A 65 7.68 5.66 8.18
C PHE A 65 8.46 6.39 9.26
N ALA A 66 9.33 7.34 8.91
CA ALA A 66 10.09 8.12 9.88
C ALA A 66 9.19 8.96 10.80
N ALA A 67 8.12 9.57 10.27
CA ALA A 67 7.19 10.35 11.06
C ALA A 67 6.40 9.48 12.06
N VAL A 68 5.92 8.31 11.62
CA VAL A 68 5.21 7.36 12.48
C VAL A 68 6.16 6.78 13.52
N ASP A 69 7.37 6.40 13.13
CA ASP A 69 8.39 5.83 14.02
C ASP A 69 8.80 6.83 15.11
N LEU A 70 9.03 8.10 14.74
CA LEU A 70 9.26 9.18 15.70
C LEU A 70 8.07 9.34 16.66
N GLY A 71 6.85 9.27 16.14
CA GLY A 71 5.63 9.30 16.97
C GLY A 71 5.59 8.16 17.98
N LEU A 72 5.97 6.95 17.59
CA LEU A 72 6.06 5.79 18.50
C LEU A 72 7.14 5.99 19.56
N ILE A 73 8.31 6.48 19.18
CA ILE A 73 9.42 6.76 20.11
C ILE A 73 9.03 7.83 21.14
N VAL A 74 8.38 8.92 20.72
CA VAL A 74 7.89 9.99 21.62
C VAL A 74 6.84 9.46 22.61
N ARG A 75 6.11 8.40 22.23
CA ARG A 75 5.13 7.72 23.09
C ARG A 75 5.71 6.55 23.87
N GLU A 76 7.04 6.40 23.87
CA GLU A 76 7.77 5.32 24.54
C GLU A 76 7.38 3.91 24.04
N GLN A 77 6.79 3.82 22.84
CA GLN A 77 6.37 2.56 22.20
C GLN A 77 7.53 1.91 21.43
N TYR A 78 8.66 1.70 22.10
CA TYR A 78 9.93 1.31 21.47
C TYR A 78 9.87 -0.05 20.75
N VAL A 79 9.04 -0.98 21.23
CA VAL A 79 8.87 -2.29 20.57
C VAL A 79 8.22 -2.12 19.20
N TRP A 80 7.17 -1.30 19.11
CA TRP A 80 6.49 -1.03 17.83
C TRP A 80 7.39 -0.24 16.89
N ALA A 81 8.15 0.72 17.42
CA ALA A 81 9.15 1.46 16.64
C ALA A 81 10.21 0.53 16.05
N ALA A 82 10.75 -0.39 16.87
CA ALA A 82 11.74 -1.37 16.40
C ALA A 82 11.20 -2.26 15.26
N TRP A 83 9.96 -2.73 15.36
CA TRP A 83 9.32 -3.50 14.30
C TRP A 83 9.09 -2.68 13.03
N LEU A 84 8.59 -1.45 13.17
CA LEU A 84 8.37 -0.55 12.03
C LEU A 84 9.69 -0.24 11.31
N GLY A 85 10.72 0.15 12.06
CA GLY A 85 12.05 0.42 11.53
C GLY A 85 12.66 -0.79 10.84
N LEU A 86 12.58 -1.98 11.46
CA LEU A 86 13.06 -3.23 10.87
C LEU A 86 12.39 -3.52 9.52
N LEU A 87 11.05 -3.45 9.46
CA LEU A 87 10.29 -3.73 8.24
C LEU A 87 10.52 -2.67 7.16
N ALA A 88 10.65 -1.40 7.56
CA ALA A 88 10.92 -0.29 6.65
C ALA A 88 12.28 -0.40 5.95
N MET A 89 13.27 -1.08 6.55
CA MET A 89 14.58 -1.31 5.93
C MET A 89 14.56 -2.41 4.85
N LEU A 90 13.61 -3.35 4.90
CA LEU A 90 13.60 -4.53 4.02
C LEU A 90 13.63 -4.20 2.52
N PRO A 91 12.89 -3.20 2.00
CA PRO A 91 12.95 -2.89 0.59
C PRO A 91 14.31 -2.34 0.16
N ALA A 92 14.95 -1.50 1.00
CA ALA A 92 16.26 -0.92 0.69
C ALA A 92 17.42 -1.93 0.76
N MET A 93 17.24 -3.06 1.47
CA MET A 93 18.24 -4.12 1.51
C MET A 93 18.23 -5.03 0.27
N GLY A 94 17.21 -4.92 -0.59
CA GLY A 94 17.12 -5.66 -1.85
C GLY A 94 18.02 -5.08 -2.96
N SER A 95 18.10 -5.80 -4.08
CA SER A 95 18.62 -5.22 -5.32
C SER A 95 17.67 -4.14 -5.84
N HIS A 96 18.19 -3.18 -6.62
CA HIS A 96 17.37 -2.21 -7.33
C HIS A 96 16.36 -2.93 -8.25
N ARG A 97 15.06 -2.65 -8.10
CA ARG A 97 13.95 -3.40 -8.71
C ARG A 97 13.96 -4.88 -8.32
N GLY A 98 14.03 -5.11 -7.02
CA GLY A 98 14.21 -6.43 -6.43
C GLY A 98 12.88 -7.14 -6.18
N TRP A 99 12.74 -7.68 -4.97
CA TRP A 99 11.56 -8.46 -4.60
C TRP A 99 10.27 -7.64 -4.61
N THR A 100 10.32 -6.31 -4.48
CA THR A 100 9.17 -5.41 -4.58
C THR A 100 8.55 -5.38 -5.98
N HIS A 101 9.25 -5.83 -7.02
CA HIS A 101 8.70 -5.95 -8.37
C HIS A 101 8.17 -7.36 -8.68
N THR A 102 7.95 -8.20 -7.67
CA THR A 102 7.39 -9.55 -7.84
C THR A 102 5.87 -9.59 -7.61
N TRP A 103 5.19 -10.51 -8.29
CA TRP A 103 3.73 -10.68 -8.15
C TRP A 103 3.29 -11.06 -6.73
N TRP A 104 4.11 -11.80 -5.98
CA TRP A 104 3.75 -12.21 -4.62
C TRP A 104 3.89 -11.05 -3.63
N ALA A 105 4.82 -10.10 -3.89
CA ALA A 105 5.01 -8.93 -3.02
C ALA A 105 3.76 -8.05 -2.98
N MET A 106 3.03 -7.95 -4.10
CA MET A 106 1.72 -7.31 -4.17
C MET A 106 0.72 -7.82 -3.12
N LEU A 107 0.78 -9.10 -2.76
CA LEU A 107 -0.12 -9.71 -1.78
C LEU A 107 0.46 -9.66 -0.37
N VAL A 108 1.76 -9.90 -0.22
CA VAL A 108 2.42 -10.01 1.09
C VAL A 108 2.64 -8.65 1.74
N VAL A 109 3.10 -7.65 0.98
CA VAL A 109 3.38 -6.29 1.49
C VAL A 109 2.18 -5.66 2.18
N PRO A 110 0.95 -5.67 1.62
CA PRO A 110 -0.20 -5.03 2.26
C PRO A 110 -0.81 -5.83 3.42
N LEU A 111 -0.33 -7.05 3.73
CA LEU A 111 -0.90 -7.87 4.81
C LEU A 111 -1.04 -7.13 6.16
N PRO A 112 -0.12 -6.24 6.60
CA PRO A 112 -0.30 -5.47 7.82
C PRO A 112 -1.62 -4.69 7.90
N ILE A 113 -2.21 -4.29 6.75
CA ILE A 113 -3.51 -3.60 6.69
C ILE A 113 -4.63 -4.45 7.30
N VAL A 114 -4.55 -5.78 7.22
CA VAL A 114 -5.53 -6.70 7.81
C VAL A 114 -5.02 -7.40 9.07
N LEU A 115 -3.72 -7.73 9.13
CA LEU A 115 -3.15 -8.46 10.26
C LEU A 115 -3.08 -7.62 11.53
N ILE A 116 -2.76 -6.32 11.43
CA ILE A 116 -2.69 -5.43 12.60
C ILE A 116 -4.08 -5.25 13.22
N PRO A 117 -5.15 -4.91 12.47
CA PRO A 117 -6.50 -4.87 13.03
C PRO A 117 -6.93 -6.21 13.63
N ALA A 118 -6.63 -7.33 12.96
CA ALA A 118 -6.93 -8.66 13.51
C ALA A 118 -6.27 -8.90 14.87
N PHE A 119 -5.00 -8.52 15.00
CA PHE A 119 -4.22 -8.70 16.21
C PHE A 119 -4.67 -7.77 17.35
N VAL A 120 -4.99 -6.51 17.05
CA VAL A 120 -5.32 -5.50 18.06
C VAL A 120 -6.80 -5.52 18.45
N GLY A 121 -7.71 -5.73 17.50
CA GLY A 121 -9.16 -5.62 17.69
C GLY A 121 -9.94 -6.91 17.44
N GLY A 122 -9.26 -8.01 17.07
CA GLY A 122 -9.89 -9.29 16.76
C GLY A 122 -10.36 -9.41 15.31
N ILE A 123 -10.72 -10.64 14.91
CA ILE A 123 -11.03 -11.00 13.51
C ILE A 123 -12.19 -10.20 12.90
N GLU A 124 -13.17 -9.79 13.71
CA GLU A 124 -14.33 -9.03 13.24
C GLU A 124 -13.95 -7.67 12.68
N THR A 125 -12.87 -7.06 13.18
CA THR A 125 -12.40 -5.77 12.68
C THR A 125 -11.86 -5.85 11.25
N VAL A 126 -11.34 -7.02 10.85
CA VAL A 126 -10.72 -7.25 9.54
C VAL A 126 -11.67 -6.91 8.40
N ARG A 127 -12.97 -7.20 8.55
CA ARG A 127 -13.97 -6.93 7.52
C ARG A 127 -13.97 -5.46 7.06
N GLY A 128 -13.71 -4.52 7.97
CA GLY A 128 -13.61 -3.09 7.64
C GLY A 128 -12.36 -2.71 6.86
N PHE A 129 -11.28 -3.49 6.99
CA PHE A 129 -9.98 -3.22 6.37
C PHE A 129 -9.73 -3.99 5.07
N VAL A 130 -10.48 -5.06 4.81
CA VAL A 130 -10.40 -5.82 3.55
C VAL A 130 -10.49 -4.93 2.31
N PRO A 131 -11.43 -3.96 2.21
CA PRO A 131 -11.49 -3.07 1.05
C PRO A 131 -10.20 -2.26 0.84
N PHE A 132 -9.55 -1.81 1.92
CA PHE A 132 -8.30 -1.05 1.86
C PHE A 132 -7.11 -1.92 1.43
N TYR A 133 -7.05 -3.16 1.92
CA TYR A 133 -6.07 -4.15 1.48
C TYR A 133 -6.21 -4.43 -0.03
N LEU A 134 -7.44 -4.68 -0.50
CA LEU A 134 -7.72 -4.93 -1.91
C LEU A 134 -7.41 -3.71 -2.78
N ALA A 135 -7.74 -2.50 -2.31
CA ALA A 135 -7.40 -1.26 -3.01
C ALA A 135 -5.88 -1.11 -3.16
N PHE A 136 -5.11 -1.33 -2.09
CA PHE A 136 -3.65 -1.31 -2.15
C PHE A 136 -3.10 -2.35 -3.13
N CYS A 137 -3.61 -3.59 -3.08
CA CYS A 137 -3.24 -4.65 -4.01
C CYS A 137 -3.53 -4.25 -5.47
N ALA A 138 -4.69 -3.65 -5.75
CA ALA A 138 -5.05 -3.20 -7.10
C ALA A 138 -4.12 -2.10 -7.62
N GLY A 139 -3.71 -1.18 -6.74
CA GLY A 139 -2.68 -0.19 -7.05
C GLY A 139 -1.36 -0.84 -7.41
N TYR A 140 -0.88 -1.74 -6.56
CA TYR A 140 0.37 -2.47 -6.76
C TYR A 140 0.33 -3.30 -8.04
N PHE A 141 -0.78 -3.99 -8.32
CA PHE A 141 -1.04 -4.69 -9.57
C PHE A 141 -0.86 -3.76 -10.77
N SER A 142 -1.45 -2.56 -10.72
CA SER A 142 -1.34 -1.58 -11.81
C SER A 142 0.10 -1.18 -12.09
N HIS A 143 0.94 -1.09 -11.06
CA HIS A 143 2.37 -0.81 -11.21
C HIS A 143 3.06 -1.95 -11.96
N LEU A 144 2.93 -3.19 -11.46
CA LEU A 144 3.56 -4.37 -12.06
C LEU A 144 3.11 -4.61 -13.50
N LEU A 145 1.82 -4.34 -13.78
CA LEU A 145 1.25 -4.45 -15.12
C LEU A 145 1.89 -3.45 -16.10
N LEU A 146 2.09 -2.20 -15.66
CA LEU A 146 2.70 -1.15 -16.48
C LEU A 146 4.20 -1.39 -16.71
N ASP A 147 4.89 -1.98 -15.74
CA ASP A 147 6.30 -2.36 -15.87
C ASP A 147 6.50 -3.69 -16.61
N GLY A 148 5.44 -4.48 -16.79
CA GLY A 148 5.48 -5.72 -17.56
C GLY A 148 6.02 -6.93 -16.78
N GLU A 149 5.99 -6.88 -15.45
CA GLU A 149 6.57 -7.87 -14.53
C GLU A 149 5.80 -9.21 -14.46
N PHE A 150 4.72 -9.35 -15.23
CA PHE A 150 3.90 -10.58 -15.33
C PHE A 150 4.22 -11.44 -16.56
N ARG A 151 5.28 -11.12 -17.29
CA ARG A 151 5.70 -11.83 -18.51
C ARG A 151 6.70 -12.94 -18.24
#